data_AF-A0A7C2ZIL7-F1
#
_entry.id   AF-A0A7C2ZIL7-F1
#
_cell.length_a   1.000
_cell.length_b   1.000
_cell.length_c   1.000
_cell.angle_alpha   90.00
_cell.angle_beta   90.00
_cell.angle_gamma   90.00
#
_symmetry.space_group_name_H-M   'P 1'
#
loop_
_entity.id
_entity.type
_entity.pdbx_description
1 polymer ?
#
loop_
_entity_poly.entity_id
_entity_poly.type
_entity_poly.pdbx_seq_one_letter_code
_entity_poly.pdbx_strand_id
1 'polypeptide(L)'
;GVGTSISNAPTINFAMDIVEIEGTPIAKRGKMAGAKDIWRCESCLHGVVTPVDRTPEGKCPHCGGKLEKATKPLMRNGQIVSELPSPSQLRQRVLSVLPRLEPIR
;
A
#
# COMPACT_ATOMS: atom_id res chain seq x y z
N GLY A 1 -27.83 -13.74 5.34
CA GLY A 1 -27.28 -13.23 4.08
C GLY A 1 -27.00 -11.75 4.23
N VAL A 2 -25.89 -11.26 3.67
CA VAL A 2 -25.51 -9.84 3.68
C VAL A 2 -25.51 -9.36 2.22
N GLY A 3 -26.30 -8.33 1.91
CA GLY A 3 -26.54 -7.87 0.53
C GLY A 3 -26.05 -6.44 0.31
N THR A 4 -26.99 -5.49 0.35
CA THR A 4 -26.79 -4.07 -0.01
C THR A 4 -25.61 -3.41 0.71
N SER A 5 -25.35 -3.75 1.97
CA SER A 5 -24.24 -3.16 2.74
C SER A 5 -22.85 -3.47 2.17
N ILE A 6 -22.70 -4.56 1.39
CA ILE A 6 -21.47 -4.91 0.70
C ILE A 6 -21.54 -4.49 -0.77
N SER A 7 -22.63 -4.84 -1.47
CA SER A 7 -22.74 -4.60 -2.91
C SER A 7 -22.87 -3.12 -3.27
N ASN A 8 -23.35 -2.29 -2.34
CA ASN A 8 -23.44 -0.84 -2.46
C ASN A 8 -22.63 -0.12 -1.37
N ALA A 9 -21.49 -0.71 -0.98
CA ALA A 9 -20.56 -0.07 -0.05
C ALA A 9 -20.06 1.27 -0.61
N PRO A 10 -19.85 2.30 0.23
CA PRO A 10 -19.28 3.56 -0.20
C PRO A 10 -17.96 3.35 -0.96
N THR A 11 -17.79 4.05 -2.08
CA THR A 11 -16.58 3.93 -2.90
C THR A 11 -15.41 4.66 -2.26
N ILE A 12 -14.21 4.09 -2.43
CA ILE A 12 -12.96 4.78 -2.06
C ILE A 12 -12.58 5.70 -3.20
N ASN A 13 -12.46 7.01 -2.93
CA ASN A 13 -12.09 8.01 -3.91
C ASN A 13 -10.57 8.04 -4.13
N PHE A 14 -10.08 7.23 -5.07
CA PHE A 14 -8.68 7.27 -5.49
C PHE A 14 -8.41 8.36 -6.52
N ALA A 15 -7.24 9.01 -6.41
CA ALA A 15 -6.73 9.95 -7.39
C ALA A 15 -5.39 9.46 -7.93
N MET A 16 -5.12 9.77 -9.20
CA MET A 16 -3.83 9.54 -9.85
C MET A 16 -3.27 10.88 -10.30
N ASP A 17 -2.06 11.18 -9.84
CA ASP A 17 -1.39 12.46 -10.09
C ASP A 17 0.05 12.18 -10.56
N ILE A 18 0.56 12.99 -11.48
CA ILE A 18 1.98 12.99 -11.83
C ILE A 18 2.75 13.54 -10.62
N VAL A 19 3.78 12.81 -10.18
CA VAL A 19 4.64 13.18 -9.05
C VAL A 19 6.10 13.40 -9.46
N GLU A 20 6.48 13.03 -10.67
CA GLU A 20 7.83 13.14 -11.18
C GLU A 20 7.79 13.23 -12.70
N ILE A 21 8.61 14.11 -13.29
CA ILE A 21 8.74 14.28 -14.74
C ILE A 21 10.23 14.21 -15.04
N GLU A 22 10.64 13.25 -15.88
CA GLU A 22 12.04 13.08 -16.31
C GLU A 22 13.03 13.00 -15.13
N GLY A 23 12.66 12.33 -14.03
CA GLY A 23 13.47 12.22 -12.82
C GLY A 23 13.44 13.45 -11.91
N THR A 24 12.77 14.54 -12.30
CA THR A 24 12.60 15.75 -11.47
C THR A 24 11.34 15.64 -10.62
N PRO A 25 11.45 15.68 -9.27
CA PRO A 25 10.28 15.68 -8.39
C PRO A 25 9.41 16.92 -8.60
N ILE A 26 8.19 16.73 -9.13
CA ILE A 26 7.23 17.82 -9.36
C ILE A 26 5.80 17.31 -9.23
N ALA A 27 4.92 18.09 -8.59
CA ALA A 27 3.51 17.75 -8.46
C ALA A 27 2.64 19.01 -8.38
N LYS A 28 1.34 18.86 -8.66
CA LYS A 28 0.35 19.93 -8.46
C LYS A 28 0.15 20.26 -6.98
N ARG A 29 -0.39 21.45 -6.70
CA ARG A 29 -0.73 21.89 -5.34
C ARG A 29 -1.60 20.85 -4.63
N GLY A 30 -1.23 20.53 -3.39
CA GLY A 30 -1.91 19.54 -2.56
C GLY A 30 -1.44 18.09 -2.77
N LYS A 31 -0.37 17.85 -3.54
CA LYS A 31 0.22 16.52 -3.77
C LYS A 31 1.71 16.54 -3.44
N MET A 32 2.22 15.42 -2.94
CA MET A 32 3.64 15.28 -2.61
C MET A 32 4.44 14.82 -3.84
N ALA A 33 5.41 15.63 -4.27
CA ALA A 33 6.32 15.34 -5.40
C ALA A 33 7.35 14.23 -5.10
N GLY A 34 7.88 13.62 -6.16
CA GLY A 34 8.89 12.54 -6.16
C GLY A 34 8.27 11.13 -6.11
N ALA A 35 8.89 10.16 -6.77
CA ALA A 35 8.54 8.76 -6.60
C ALA A 35 8.77 8.28 -5.15
N LYS A 36 7.86 7.45 -4.63
CA LYS A 36 7.88 6.98 -3.23
C LYS A 36 7.64 5.48 -3.12
N ASP A 37 8.20 4.90 -2.07
CA ASP A 37 7.92 3.55 -1.61
C ASP A 37 7.15 3.55 -0.29
N ILE A 38 6.38 2.48 -0.08
CA ILE A 38 5.65 2.24 1.16
C ILE A 38 6.26 1.04 1.86
N TRP A 39 6.53 1.20 3.15
CA TRP A 39 7.00 0.16 4.05
C TRP A 39 5.92 -0.10 5.07
N ARG A 40 5.57 -1.35 5.31
CA ARG A 40 4.51 -1.73 6.22
C ARG A 40 5.05 -2.61 7.32
N CYS A 41 4.70 -2.28 8.56
CA CYS A 41 5.04 -3.12 9.70
C CYS A 41 4.29 -4.45 9.63
N GLU A 42 5.00 -5.55 9.80
CA GLU A 42 4.37 -6.88 9.81
C GLU A 42 3.49 -7.11 11.05
N SER A 43 3.83 -6.44 12.16
CA SER A 43 3.16 -6.63 13.46
C SER A 43 1.89 -5.79 13.57
N CYS A 44 2.00 -4.45 13.43
CA CYS A 44 0.88 -3.53 13.65
C CYS A 44 0.35 -2.84 12.39
N LEU A 45 0.85 -3.21 11.20
CA LEU A 45 0.43 -2.67 9.91
C LEU A 45 0.68 -1.17 9.69
N HIS A 46 1.34 -0.48 10.62
CA HIS A 46 1.75 0.92 10.45
C HIS A 46 2.59 1.09 9.17
N GLY A 47 2.23 2.11 8.38
CA GLY A 47 2.87 2.44 7.11
C GLY A 47 3.88 3.57 7.25
N VAL A 48 5.05 3.42 6.67
CA VAL A 48 6.08 4.46 6.55
C VAL A 48 6.31 4.71 5.06
N VAL A 49 6.31 5.99 4.67
CA VAL A 49 6.54 6.40 3.28
C VAL A 49 7.93 6.99 3.15
N THR A 50 8.70 6.54 2.17
CA THR A 50 10.03 7.08 1.85
C THR A 50 10.15 7.40 0.37
N PRO A 51 11.09 8.26 -0.05
CA PRO A 51 11.55 8.29 -1.44
C PRO A 51 12.02 6.90 -1.91
N VAL A 52 11.88 6.59 -3.20
CA VAL A 52 12.20 5.25 -3.77
C VAL A 52 13.65 4.80 -3.60
N ASP A 53 14.57 5.74 -3.42
CA ASP A 53 16.00 5.54 -3.21
C ASP A 53 16.39 5.45 -1.73
N ARG A 54 15.41 5.48 -0.81
CA ARG A 54 15.63 5.44 0.63
C ARG A 54 14.91 4.29 1.30
N THR A 55 15.62 3.62 2.20
CA THR A 55 15.06 2.63 3.13
C THR A 55 14.84 3.30 4.48
N PRO A 56 13.70 3.07 5.17
CA PRO A 56 13.49 3.61 6.50
C PRO A 56 14.55 3.05 7.46
N GLU A 57 15.13 3.94 8.26
CA GLU A 57 16.10 3.55 9.27
C GLU A 57 15.38 2.90 10.46
N GLY A 58 15.89 1.75 10.90
CA GLY A 58 15.45 1.10 12.13
C GLY A 58 14.14 0.31 12.02
N LYS A 59 13.44 0.25 13.16
CA LYS A 59 12.22 -0.56 13.36
C LYS A 59 10.98 0.31 13.19
N CYS A 60 9.80 -0.33 13.14
CA CYS A 60 8.53 0.38 13.08
C CYS A 60 8.43 1.43 14.21
N PRO A 61 8.14 2.70 13.89
CA PRO A 61 8.11 3.76 14.89
C PRO A 61 6.95 3.64 15.88
N HIS A 62 5.93 2.83 15.55
CA HIS A 62 4.74 2.65 16.38
C HIS A 62 4.89 1.49 17.39
N CYS A 63 5.47 0.36 16.99
CA CYS A 63 5.52 -0.84 17.83
C CYS A 63 6.89 -1.53 17.91
N GLY A 64 7.91 -1.01 17.22
CA GLY A 64 9.23 -1.64 17.14
C GLY A 64 9.29 -2.92 16.29
N GLY A 65 8.22 -3.27 15.58
CA GLY A 65 8.21 -4.42 14.66
C GLY A 65 9.05 -4.22 13.40
N LYS A 66 9.26 -5.30 12.64
CA LYS A 66 9.97 -5.25 11.35
C LYS A 66 9.12 -4.52 10.30
N LEU A 67 9.77 -3.66 9.50
CA LEU A 67 9.19 -3.00 8.34
C LEU A 67 9.54 -3.79 7.07
N GLU A 68 8.54 -4.05 6.22
CA GLU A 68 8.76 -4.67 4.91
C GLU A 68 8.22 -3.81 3.78
N LYS A 69 8.92 -3.82 2.64
CA LYS A 69 8.51 -3.07 1.45
C LYS A 69 7.18 -3.61 0.90
N ALA A 70 6.17 -2.76 0.87
CA ALA A 70 4.83 -3.08 0.41
C ALA A 70 4.66 -2.81 -1.09
N THR A 71 5.32 -1.78 -1.63
CA THR A 71 5.35 -1.46 -3.06
C THR A 71 6.30 -2.40 -3.80
N LYS A 72 5.74 -3.30 -4.61
CA LYS A 72 6.49 -4.27 -5.42
C LYS A 72 6.09 -4.13 -6.90
N PRO A 73 7.03 -4.30 -7.85
CA PRO A 73 6.70 -4.22 -9.27
C PRO A 73 5.69 -5.30 -9.69
N LEU A 74 4.55 -4.87 -10.22
CA LEU A 74 3.58 -5.76 -10.88
C LEU A 74 3.91 -5.92 -12.37
N MET A 75 4.38 -4.84 -13.00
CA MET A 75 4.64 -4.77 -14.43
C MET A 75 5.95 -4.02 -14.73
N ARG A 76 6.69 -4.45 -15.75
CA ARG A 76 7.84 -3.74 -16.33
C ARG A 76 7.74 -3.80 -17.85
N ASN A 77 7.89 -2.66 -18.52
CA ASN A 77 7.85 -2.57 -20.00
C ASN A 77 6.63 -3.27 -20.64
N GLY A 78 5.45 -3.10 -20.02
CA GLY A 78 4.20 -3.72 -20.50
C GLY A 78 4.03 -5.21 -20.16
N GLN A 79 5.01 -5.86 -19.53
CA GLN A 79 4.95 -7.27 -19.14
C GLN A 79 4.70 -7.43 -17.64
N ILE A 80 3.78 -8.32 -17.28
CA ILE A 80 3.54 -8.69 -15.87
C ILE A 80 4.77 -9.46 -15.37
N VAL A 81 5.39 -8.98 -14.29
CA VAL A 81 6.63 -9.55 -13.72
C VAL A 81 6.43 -10.14 -12.33
N SER A 82 5.18 -10.25 -11.88
CA SER A 82 4.83 -10.86 -10.59
C SER A 82 3.75 -11.91 -10.75
N GLU A 83 3.78 -12.92 -9.91
CA GLU A 83 2.71 -13.92 -9.83
C GLU A 83 1.41 -13.29 -9.32
N LEU A 84 0.31 -13.57 -10.01
CA LEU A 84 -1.03 -13.12 -9.61
C LEU A 84 -1.67 -14.18 -8.70
N PRO A 85 -1.92 -13.87 -7.42
CA PRO A 85 -2.59 -14.80 -6.53
C PRO A 85 -4.04 -15.02 -6.97
N SER A 86 -4.54 -16.24 -6.75
CA SER A 86 -5.95 -16.57 -6.93
C SER A 86 -6.86 -15.83 -5.94
N PRO A 87 -8.17 -15.68 -6.25
CA PRO A 87 -9.13 -15.11 -5.30
C PRO A 87 -9.13 -15.79 -3.92
N SER A 88 -8.92 -17.11 -3.87
CA SER A 88 -8.86 -17.87 -2.61
C SER A 88 -7.64 -17.48 -1.76
N GLN A 89 -6.47 -17.37 -2.39
CA GLN A 89 -5.23 -16.94 -1.72
C GLN A 89 -5.34 -15.49 -1.23
N LEU A 90 -5.94 -14.60 -2.03
CA LEU A 90 -6.21 -13.22 -1.61
C LEU A 90 -7.15 -13.15 -0.40
N ARG A 91 -8.24 -13.92 -0.42
CA ARG A 91 -9.17 -14.02 0.71
C ARG A 91 -8.47 -14.52 1.98
N GLN A 92 -7.69 -15.59 1.88
CA GLN A 92 -6.92 -16.13 3.02
C GLN A 92 -5.96 -15.10 3.60
N ARG A 93 -5.26 -14.35 2.73
CA ARG A 93 -4.37 -13.26 3.16
C ARG A 93 -5.13 -12.14 3.87
N VAL A 94 -6.32 -11.76 3.41
CA VAL A 94 -7.13 -10.73 4.11
C VAL A 94 -7.57 -11.26 5.47
N LEU A 95 -8.11 -12.49 5.54
CA LEU A 95 -8.55 -13.10 6.79
C LEU A 95 -7.44 -13.23 7.83
N SER A 96 -6.19 -13.48 7.43
CA SER A 96 -5.06 -13.55 8.36
C SER A 96 -4.62 -12.19 8.91
N VAL A 97 -5.00 -11.10 8.25
CA VAL A 97 -4.69 -9.72 8.65
C VAL A 97 -5.79 -9.11 9.50
N LEU A 98 -7.06 -9.45 9.26
CA LEU A 98 -8.24 -8.88 9.96
C LEU A 98 -8.10 -8.85 11.50
N PRO A 99 -7.59 -9.88 12.20
CA PRO A 99 -7.47 -9.86 13.67
C PRO A 99 -6.50 -8.80 14.21
N ARG A 100 -5.65 -8.22 13.35
CA ARG A 100 -4.68 -7.17 13.72
C ARG A 100 -5.22 -5.77 13.51
N LEU A 101 -6.39 -5.63 12.87
CA LEU A 101 -7.01 -4.33 12.62
C LEU A 101 -7.82 -3.92 13.85
N GLU A 102 -7.85 -2.62 14.10
CA GLU A 102 -8.76 -2.07 15.11
C GLU A 102 -10.21 -2.26 14.68
N PRO A 103 -11.13 -2.57 15.61
CA PRO A 103 -12.55 -2.63 15.31
C PRO A 103 -13.02 -1.28 14.75
N ILE A 104 -13.79 -1.32 13.66
CA ILE A 104 -14.48 -0.13 13.15
C ILE A 104 -15.49 0.29 14.23
N ARG A 105 -15.25 1.45 14.87
CA ARG A 105 -16.20 2.09 15.78
C ARG A 105 -17.27 2.85 15.01
#